data_AF-A0A940XD84-F1
#
_entry.id   AF-A0A940XD84-F1
#
_cell.length_a   1.000
_cell.length_b   1.000
_cell.length_c   1.000
_cell.angle_alpha   90.00
_cell.angle_beta   90.00
_cell.angle_gamma   90.00
#
_symmetry.space_group_name_H-M   'P 1'
#
loop_
_entity.id
_entity.type
_entity.pdbx_description
1 polymer ?
#
loop_
_entity_poly.entity_id
_entity_poly.type
_entity_poly.pdbx_seq_one_letter_code
_entity_poly.pdbx_strand_id
1 'polypeptide(L)'
;MEESSPTQWAWAADPGMGMWCASLTRGITPHDVLARYGADSRTARLLTRQQAAQLSGTEGSVLRAGTLDAWAFCFEEYGLMGAMPGPLSALSQGTETFSVLRGGDGMNSFAYWRDGQCIERFEPGFAGTRPPAPHPWWDMVQQQLDAAGTEYPGLVPVLKAVALHTDAVLDTDTLNGPLLTLLLDDNSRTPDPPPQPHPTPVQPPGRFLGTVVPDPLSPPAVIYAIRPADQHTQGFKPEE
;
A
#
# COMPACT_ATOMS: atom_id res chain seq x y z
N MET A 1 9.70 -14.28 26.75
CA MET A 1 8.43 -14.74 26.14
C MET A 1 7.37 -13.83 26.72
N GLU A 2 7.27 -12.62 26.17
CA GLU A 2 6.24 -11.65 26.56
C GLU A 2 4.93 -12.10 25.93
N GLU A 3 3.99 -12.51 26.78
CA GLU A 3 2.60 -12.66 26.36
C GLU A 3 2.11 -11.29 25.87
N SER A 4 1.79 -11.19 24.58
CA SER A 4 1.10 -10.01 24.04
C SER A 4 -0.16 -9.81 24.87
N SER A 5 -0.27 -8.65 25.54
CA SER A 5 -1.46 -8.36 26.34
C SER A 5 -2.72 -8.46 25.46
N PRO A 6 -3.84 -8.97 25.99
CA PRO A 6 -5.06 -9.20 25.21
C PRO A 6 -5.68 -7.94 24.57
N THR A 7 -5.16 -6.75 24.88
CA THR A 7 -5.62 -5.46 24.37
C THR A 7 -4.78 -4.91 23.21
N GLN A 8 -3.65 -5.54 22.88
CA GLN A 8 -2.66 -4.95 21.97
C GLN A 8 -3.21 -4.68 20.56
N TRP A 9 -4.01 -5.59 20.00
CA TRP A 9 -4.60 -5.42 18.66
C TRP A 9 -6.10 -5.69 18.64
N ALA A 10 -6.77 -5.62 19.80
CA ALA A 10 -8.20 -5.88 19.90
C ALA A 10 -9.00 -4.95 18.96
N TRP A 11 -8.57 -3.70 18.82
CA TRP A 11 -9.15 -2.75 17.88
C TRP A 11 -9.13 -3.22 16.41
N ALA A 12 -8.07 -3.91 15.98
CA ALA A 12 -7.92 -4.35 14.59
C ALA A 12 -8.78 -5.58 14.26
N ALA A 13 -9.14 -6.35 15.30
CA ALA A 13 -10.02 -7.51 15.21
C ALA A 13 -11.50 -7.17 15.47
N ASP A 14 -11.81 -5.93 15.86
CA ASP A 14 -13.17 -5.50 16.19
C ASP A 14 -14.07 -5.57 14.94
N PRO A 15 -15.13 -6.39 14.93
CA PRO A 15 -16.07 -6.45 13.81
C PRO A 15 -16.89 -5.16 13.64
N GLY A 16 -17.02 -4.34 14.70
CA GLY A 16 -17.68 -3.04 14.64
C GLY A 16 -16.84 -1.96 13.95
N MET A 17 -15.55 -2.21 13.74
CA MET A 17 -14.65 -1.29 13.05
C MET A 17 -14.59 -1.64 11.55
N GLY A 18 -15.56 -1.15 10.78
CA GLY A 18 -15.79 -1.52 9.38
C GLY A 18 -14.57 -1.31 8.48
N MET A 19 -14.28 -0.05 8.14
CA MET A 19 -13.15 0.34 7.30
C MET A 19 -12.20 1.22 8.10
N TRP A 20 -10.90 0.95 7.99
CA TRP A 20 -9.87 1.80 8.57
C TRP A 20 -8.56 1.68 7.81
N CYS A 21 -7.74 2.73 7.89
CA CYS A 21 -6.32 2.61 7.57
C CYS A 21 -5.45 3.17 8.69
N ALA A 22 -4.28 2.56 8.84
CA ALA A 22 -3.26 2.94 9.79
C ALA A 22 -1.94 3.12 9.04
N SER A 23 -1.33 4.30 9.17
CA SER A 23 0.00 4.57 8.65
C SER A 23 0.98 4.82 9.78
N LEU A 24 2.22 4.36 9.64
CA LEU A 24 3.32 4.60 10.60
C LEU A 24 4.49 5.18 9.82
N THR A 25 4.99 6.34 10.21
CA THR A 25 6.09 7.05 9.55
C THR A 25 7.19 7.38 10.53
N ARG A 26 8.43 7.05 10.16
CA ARG A 26 9.58 7.18 11.06
C ARG A 26 10.08 8.61 11.16
N GLY A 27 10.46 9.03 12.37
CA GLY A 27 11.27 10.22 12.61
C GLY A 27 10.60 11.56 12.30
N ILE A 28 9.26 11.60 12.22
CA ILE A 28 8.49 12.83 12.03
C ILE A 28 7.47 13.01 13.15
N THR A 29 6.94 14.21 13.32
CA THR A 29 5.96 14.50 14.37
C THR A 29 4.52 14.21 13.89
N PRO A 30 3.54 14.08 14.80
CA PRO A 30 2.12 13.99 14.42
C PRO A 30 1.64 15.20 13.59
N HIS A 31 2.18 16.39 13.85
CA HIS A 31 1.87 17.57 13.03
C HIS A 31 2.42 17.45 11.60
N ASP A 32 3.63 16.90 11.45
CA ASP A 32 4.22 16.63 10.12
C ASP A 32 3.42 15.58 9.37
N VAL A 33 2.96 14.53 10.06
CA VAL A 33 2.06 13.52 9.47
C VAL A 33 0.83 14.19 8.88
N LEU A 34 0.08 14.96 9.68
CA LEU A 34 -1.11 15.66 9.20
C LEU A 34 -0.81 16.63 8.05
N ALA A 35 0.31 17.36 8.12
CA ALA A 35 0.73 18.25 7.05
C ALA A 35 1.06 17.49 5.74
N ARG A 36 1.68 16.32 5.83
CA ARG A 36 2.00 15.46 4.67
C ARG A 36 0.76 14.79 4.06
N TYR A 37 -0.32 14.64 4.82
CA TYR A 37 -1.65 14.34 4.27
C TYR A 37 -2.28 15.52 3.51
N GLY A 38 -1.68 16.71 3.59
CA GLY A 38 -2.18 17.93 2.96
C GLY A 38 -3.12 18.76 3.84
N ALA A 39 -3.21 18.45 5.14
CA ALA A 39 -4.05 19.16 6.09
C ALA A 39 -3.33 20.37 6.74
N ASP A 40 -4.09 21.40 7.13
CA ASP A 40 -3.55 22.46 8.01
C ASP A 40 -3.50 21.95 9.45
N SER A 41 -2.34 21.41 9.85
CA SER A 41 -2.14 20.78 11.17
C SER A 41 -2.36 21.74 12.36
N ARG A 42 -2.41 23.06 12.13
CA ARG A 42 -2.74 24.07 13.17
C ARG A 42 -4.20 24.05 13.58
N THR A 43 -5.07 23.48 12.74
CA THR A 43 -6.50 23.31 13.02
C THR A 43 -6.79 22.06 13.85
N ALA A 44 -5.80 21.18 14.01
CA ALA A 44 -5.95 19.95 14.74
C ALA A 44 -6.12 20.20 16.25
N ARG A 45 -6.89 19.32 16.89
CA ARG A 45 -7.17 19.34 18.32
C ARG A 45 -7.09 17.95 18.91
N LEU A 46 -6.75 17.84 20.19
CA LEU A 46 -6.71 16.55 20.88
C LEU A 46 -8.15 16.05 21.11
N LEU A 47 -8.49 14.91 20.51
CA LEU A 47 -9.79 14.24 20.67
C LEU A 47 -9.60 12.77 20.97
N THR A 48 -10.44 12.24 21.86
CA THR A 48 -10.62 10.79 22.00
C THR A 48 -11.24 10.21 20.73
N ARG A 49 -11.14 8.89 20.53
CA ARG A 49 -11.78 8.22 19.39
C ARG A 49 -13.27 8.49 19.32
N GLN A 50 -13.96 8.41 20.47
CA GLN A 50 -15.40 8.67 20.56
C GLN A 50 -15.76 10.12 20.16
N GLN A 51 -14.94 11.10 20.55
CA GLN A 51 -15.14 12.50 20.16
C GLN A 51 -14.86 12.71 18.67
N ALA A 52 -13.82 12.06 18.14
CA ALA A 52 -13.46 12.13 16.72
C ALA A 52 -14.55 11.52 15.82
N ALA A 53 -15.21 10.45 16.25
CA ALA A 53 -16.31 9.82 15.51
C ALA A 53 -17.50 10.77 15.25
N GLN A 54 -17.65 11.84 16.05
CA GLN A 54 -18.66 12.87 15.82
C GLN A 54 -18.33 13.77 14.60
N LEU A 55 -17.11 13.70 14.06
CA LEU A 55 -16.68 14.41 12.87
C LEU A 55 -16.95 13.61 11.58
N SER A 56 -17.03 12.27 11.68
CA SER A 56 -17.16 11.36 10.53
C SER A 56 -18.50 11.46 9.77
N GLY A 57 -19.44 12.29 10.22
CA GLY A 57 -20.68 12.59 9.50
C GLY A 57 -20.56 13.72 8.47
N THR A 58 -19.36 14.19 8.18
CA THR A 58 -19.06 15.27 7.23
C THR A 58 -18.24 14.73 6.05
N GLU A 59 -18.38 15.33 4.87
CA GLU A 59 -17.58 14.93 3.69
C GLU A 59 -16.08 15.08 3.99
N GLY A 60 -15.30 14.02 3.76
CA GLY A 60 -13.84 13.99 3.99
C GLY A 60 -13.38 12.87 4.93
N SER A 61 -12.13 13.01 5.40
CA SER A 61 -11.41 11.98 6.15
C SER A 61 -11.01 12.48 7.55
N VAL A 62 -11.42 11.77 8.61
CA VAL A 62 -11.03 12.13 9.99
C VAL A 62 -9.65 11.52 10.28
N LEU A 63 -8.63 12.37 10.30
CA LEU A 63 -7.24 11.98 10.55
C LEU A 63 -6.92 12.12 12.04
N ARG A 64 -6.43 11.04 12.66
CA ARG A 64 -6.04 11.02 14.07
C ARG A 64 -4.57 10.60 14.19
N ALA A 65 -3.70 11.54 14.54
CA ALA A 65 -2.27 11.33 14.59
C ALA A 65 -1.72 11.29 16.03
N GLY A 66 -0.71 10.46 16.24
CA GLY A 66 -0.01 10.29 17.51
C GLY A 66 1.42 9.79 17.32
N THR A 67 2.11 9.53 18.42
CA THR A 67 3.49 9.02 18.46
C THR A 67 3.57 7.63 19.08
N LEU A 68 4.48 6.82 18.56
CA LEU A 68 4.92 5.53 19.09
C LEU A 68 6.44 5.48 19.01
N ASP A 69 7.13 5.85 20.09
CA ASP A 69 8.59 5.98 20.14
C ASP A 69 9.18 6.79 18.97
N ALA A 70 9.98 6.14 18.11
CA ALA A 70 10.63 6.75 16.95
C ALA A 70 9.69 6.96 15.74
N TRP A 71 8.40 6.62 15.89
CA TRP A 71 7.39 6.66 14.83
C TRP A 71 6.28 7.64 15.20
N ALA A 72 5.74 8.33 14.20
CA ALA A 72 4.41 8.90 14.29
C ALA A 72 3.45 8.03 13.49
N PHE A 73 2.20 7.95 13.93
CA PHE A 73 1.16 7.23 13.22
C PHE A 73 -0.01 8.15 12.86
N CYS A 74 -0.78 7.77 11.85
CA CYS A 74 -2.12 8.28 11.60
C CYS A 74 -3.09 7.12 11.52
N PHE A 75 -4.24 7.29 12.16
CA PHE A 75 -5.36 6.38 12.06
C PHE A 75 -6.57 7.11 11.51
N GLU A 76 -7.26 6.45 10.58
CA GLU A 76 -8.39 6.98 9.83
C GLU A 76 -9.49 5.92 9.80
N GLU A 77 -10.68 6.27 10.27
CA GLU A 77 -11.88 5.42 10.15
C GLU A 77 -12.73 5.92 9.00
N TYR A 78 -13.21 4.98 8.16
CA TYR A 78 -14.06 5.24 6.99
C TYR A 78 -13.46 6.10 5.87
N GLY A 79 -12.18 6.47 6.00
CA GLY A 79 -11.43 7.14 4.95
C GLY A 79 -10.31 6.28 4.39
N LEU A 80 -9.76 6.71 3.25
CA LEU A 80 -8.78 5.98 2.46
C LEU A 80 -7.44 6.70 2.33
N MET A 81 -7.30 7.91 2.86
CA MET A 81 -6.13 8.75 2.60
C MET A 81 -4.84 8.03 2.99
N GLY A 82 -4.83 7.31 4.11
CA GLY A 82 -3.68 6.54 4.57
C GLY A 82 -3.29 5.35 3.70
N ALA A 83 -4.08 5.00 2.67
CA ALA A 83 -3.77 3.94 1.70
C ALA A 83 -3.49 4.46 0.28
N MET A 84 -3.65 5.77 0.06
CA MET A 84 -3.51 6.39 -1.26
C MET A 84 -2.04 6.62 -1.62
N PRO A 85 -1.63 6.46 -2.90
CA PRO A 85 -0.25 6.66 -3.32
C PRO A 85 0.31 8.05 -3.05
N GLY A 86 -0.49 9.11 -3.26
CA GLY A 86 -0.07 10.50 -3.04
C GLY A 86 0.36 10.79 -1.60
N PRO A 87 -0.54 10.60 -0.61
CA PRO A 87 -0.21 10.77 0.80
C PRO A 87 0.92 9.85 1.26
N LEU A 88 0.97 8.59 0.82
CA LEU A 88 2.05 7.67 1.20
C LEU A 88 3.41 8.05 0.60
N SER A 89 3.43 8.57 -0.62
CA SER A 89 4.63 9.17 -1.19
C SER A 89 5.06 10.37 -0.35
N ALA A 90 4.16 11.30 -0.01
CA ALA A 90 4.48 12.46 0.81
C ALA A 90 4.96 12.08 2.22
N LEU A 91 4.28 11.15 2.89
CA LEU A 91 4.63 10.64 4.22
C LEU A 91 6.03 10.04 4.25
N SER A 92 6.40 9.26 3.24
CA SER A 92 7.71 8.60 3.19
C SER A 92 8.86 9.50 2.72
N GLN A 93 8.63 10.76 2.34
CA GLN A 93 9.72 11.64 1.87
C GLN A 93 10.82 11.81 2.94
N GLY A 94 12.05 11.39 2.59
CA GLY A 94 13.22 11.44 3.47
C GLY A 94 13.20 10.44 4.63
N THR A 95 12.31 9.45 4.58
CA THR A 95 12.12 8.46 5.65
C THR A 95 11.43 7.19 5.11
N GLU A 96 10.82 6.41 5.98
CA GLU A 96 10.02 5.23 5.65
C GLU A 96 8.62 5.31 6.27
N THR A 97 7.64 4.74 5.56
CA THR A 97 6.23 4.67 5.94
C THR A 97 5.65 3.29 5.69
N PHE A 98 4.93 2.76 6.67
CA PHE A 98 4.03 1.61 6.52
C PHE A 98 2.59 2.08 6.38
N SER A 99 1.79 1.32 5.64
CA SER A 99 0.35 1.48 5.54
C SER A 99 -0.33 0.13 5.64
N VAL A 100 -1.36 0.04 6.47
CA VAL A 100 -2.26 -1.10 6.58
C VAL A 100 -3.69 -0.60 6.40
N LEU A 101 -4.42 -1.20 5.45
CA LEU A 101 -5.81 -0.89 5.14
C LEU A 101 -6.66 -2.13 5.40
N ARG A 102 -7.74 -1.95 6.16
CA ARG A 102 -8.93 -2.80 6.15
C ARG A 102 -10.01 -2.12 5.30
N GLY A 103 -10.30 -2.66 4.12
CA GLY A 103 -11.36 -2.16 3.25
C GLY A 103 -12.73 -2.61 3.71
N GLY A 104 -13.73 -1.73 3.56
CA GLY A 104 -15.13 -2.05 3.89
C GLY A 104 -15.78 -3.05 2.92
N ASP A 105 -15.18 -3.27 1.75
CA ASP A 105 -15.56 -4.26 0.73
C ASP A 105 -14.86 -5.61 0.92
N GLY A 106 -14.07 -5.76 1.99
CA GLY A 106 -13.29 -6.96 2.28
C GLY A 106 -11.89 -6.95 1.67
N MET A 107 -11.55 -5.99 0.82
CA MET A 107 -10.20 -5.86 0.26
C MET A 107 -9.25 -5.29 1.30
N ASN A 108 -8.14 -5.97 1.56
CA ASN A 108 -7.12 -5.47 2.48
C ASN A 108 -5.86 -5.06 1.72
N SER A 109 -5.07 -4.16 2.30
CA SER A 109 -3.79 -3.78 1.69
C SER A 109 -2.72 -3.56 2.75
N PHE A 110 -1.53 -4.08 2.46
CA PHE A 110 -0.28 -3.65 3.05
C PHE A 110 0.50 -2.83 2.02
N ALA A 111 1.21 -1.79 2.47
CA ALA A 111 2.23 -1.13 1.67
C ALA A 111 3.40 -0.64 2.52
N TYR A 112 4.61 -0.77 1.97
CA TYR A 112 5.84 -0.18 2.48
C TYR A 112 6.37 0.85 1.48
N TRP A 113 6.62 2.05 1.97
CA TRP A 113 7.12 3.19 1.21
C TRP A 113 8.40 3.73 1.81
N ARG A 114 9.31 4.17 0.94
CA ARG A 114 10.57 4.78 1.35
C ARG A 114 10.96 5.86 0.38
N ASP A 115 11.34 7.02 0.90
CA ASP A 115 11.79 8.18 0.13
C ASP A 115 10.85 8.51 -1.05
N GLY A 116 9.54 8.47 -0.78
CA GLY A 116 8.51 8.78 -1.77
C GLY A 116 8.16 7.67 -2.75
N GLN A 117 8.82 6.52 -2.69
CA GLN A 117 8.61 5.40 -3.60
C GLN A 117 7.91 4.24 -2.90
N CYS A 118 6.97 3.61 -3.61
CA CYS A 118 6.36 2.35 -3.18
C CYS A 118 7.39 1.23 -3.36
N ILE A 119 7.87 0.66 -2.27
CA ILE A 119 8.84 -0.43 -2.30
C ILE A 119 8.12 -1.76 -2.41
N GLU A 120 7.04 -1.93 -1.65
CA GLU A 120 6.26 -3.17 -1.65
C GLU A 120 4.78 -2.88 -1.36
N ARG A 121 3.87 -3.55 -2.09
CA ARG A 121 2.42 -3.45 -1.87
C ARG A 121 1.75 -4.75 -2.28
N PHE A 122 0.82 -5.22 -1.45
CA PHE A 122 0.06 -6.44 -1.70
C PHE A 122 -1.18 -6.54 -0.79
N GLU A 123 -2.03 -7.52 -1.05
CA GLU A 123 -3.15 -7.91 -0.20
C GLU A 123 -2.75 -9.12 0.67
N PRO A 124 -2.66 -8.96 2.01
CA PRO A 124 -2.30 -10.04 2.92
C PRO A 124 -3.25 -11.24 2.80
N GLY A 125 -2.70 -12.45 2.71
CA GLY A 125 -3.48 -13.68 2.56
C GLY A 125 -3.94 -13.98 1.12
N PHE A 126 -3.68 -13.08 0.16
CA PHE A 126 -4.08 -13.28 -1.22
C PHE A 126 -2.88 -13.41 -2.16
N ALA A 127 -2.44 -14.66 -2.38
CA ALA A 127 -1.24 -15.02 -3.15
C ALA A 127 -1.16 -14.41 -4.56
N GLY A 128 -2.30 -14.09 -5.19
CA GLY A 128 -2.37 -13.43 -6.49
C GLY A 128 -1.82 -12.01 -6.51
N THR A 129 -1.61 -11.38 -5.34
CA THR A 129 -1.05 -10.03 -5.21
C THR A 129 0.41 -10.02 -4.76
N ARG A 130 1.07 -11.20 -4.70
CA ARG A 130 2.47 -11.31 -4.32
C ARG A 130 3.35 -10.44 -5.24
N PRO A 131 4.18 -9.55 -4.69
CA PRO A 131 5.06 -8.71 -5.50
C PRO A 131 6.24 -9.53 -6.07
N PRO A 132 6.93 -9.04 -7.11
CA PRO A 132 8.15 -9.65 -7.61
C PRO A 132 9.25 -9.72 -6.55
N ALA A 133 10.11 -10.74 -6.62
CA ALA A 133 11.24 -10.86 -5.70
C ALA A 133 12.32 -9.78 -5.97
N PRO A 134 13.03 -9.30 -4.93
CA PRO A 134 12.86 -9.65 -3.52
C PRO A 134 11.63 -8.97 -2.88
N HIS A 135 10.93 -9.69 -1.99
CA HIS A 135 9.70 -9.24 -1.32
C HIS A 135 9.74 -9.54 0.20
N PRO A 136 10.68 -8.93 0.94
CA PRO A 136 10.88 -9.24 2.35
C PRO A 136 9.64 -8.98 3.22
N TRP A 137 8.78 -8.02 2.87
CA TRP A 137 7.57 -7.75 3.64
C TRP A 137 6.49 -8.80 3.42
N TRP A 138 6.32 -9.27 2.18
CA TRP A 138 5.47 -10.41 1.87
C TRP A 138 5.89 -11.63 2.69
N ASP A 139 7.18 -11.96 2.69
CA ASP A 139 7.69 -13.15 3.40
C ASP A 139 7.46 -13.04 4.92
N MET A 140 7.72 -11.86 5.50
CA MET A 140 7.48 -11.64 6.93
C MET A 140 5.99 -11.67 7.29
N VAL A 141 5.12 -11.05 6.48
CA VAL A 141 3.67 -11.10 6.69
C VAL A 141 3.14 -12.52 6.53
N GLN A 142 3.60 -13.26 5.51
CA GLN A 142 3.21 -14.66 5.31
C GLN A 142 3.62 -15.53 6.50
N GLN A 143 4.83 -15.35 7.04
CA GLN A 143 5.26 -16.06 8.24
C GLN A 143 4.32 -15.80 9.43
N GLN A 144 3.85 -14.56 9.62
CA GLN A 144 2.91 -14.24 10.69
C GLN A 144 1.51 -14.83 10.43
N LEU A 145 1.06 -14.84 9.17
CA LEU A 145 -0.21 -15.46 8.76
C LEU A 145 -0.18 -16.97 9.04
N ASP A 146 0.88 -17.65 8.62
CA ASP A 146 1.07 -19.08 8.85
C ASP A 146 1.12 -19.41 10.35
N ALA A 147 1.81 -18.58 11.14
CA ALA A 147 1.91 -18.74 12.59
C ALA A 147 0.58 -18.52 13.33
N ALA A 148 -0.36 -17.76 12.76
CA ALA A 148 -1.67 -17.57 13.36
C ALA A 148 -2.51 -18.85 13.34
N GLY A 149 -2.27 -19.76 12.38
CA GLY A 149 -2.89 -21.09 12.33
C GLY A 149 -4.40 -21.07 12.11
N THR A 150 -4.98 -19.96 11.66
CA THR A 150 -6.40 -19.83 11.32
C THR A 150 -6.59 -19.45 9.86
N GLU A 151 -7.72 -19.84 9.27
CA GLU A 151 -8.02 -19.57 7.85
C GLU A 151 -8.21 -18.07 7.56
N TYR A 152 -8.73 -17.32 8.54
CA TYR A 152 -9.00 -15.88 8.43
C TYR A 152 -8.47 -15.14 9.66
N PRO A 153 -7.15 -14.93 9.76
CA PRO A 153 -6.55 -14.29 10.94
C PRO A 153 -6.72 -12.76 10.95
N GLY A 154 -7.36 -12.19 9.93
CA GLY A 154 -7.52 -10.75 9.76
C GLY A 154 -6.17 -10.05 9.57
N LEU A 155 -6.06 -8.81 10.06
CA LEU A 155 -4.87 -7.96 9.88
C LEU A 155 -3.93 -7.94 11.08
N VAL A 156 -4.25 -8.64 12.16
CA VAL A 156 -3.35 -8.75 13.32
C VAL A 156 -1.96 -9.30 12.95
N PRO A 157 -1.83 -10.34 12.09
CA PRO A 157 -0.52 -10.80 11.62
C PRO A 157 0.30 -9.74 10.88
N VAL A 158 -0.37 -8.87 10.13
CA VAL A 158 0.28 -7.76 9.40
C VAL A 158 0.81 -6.74 10.40
N LEU A 159 0.01 -6.37 11.40
CA LEU A 159 0.42 -5.46 12.47
C LEU A 159 1.57 -6.04 13.31
N LYS A 160 1.60 -7.36 13.53
CA LYS A 160 2.74 -8.05 14.15
C LYS A 160 4.02 -7.91 13.32
N ALA A 161 3.94 -8.15 12.00
CA ALA A 161 5.08 -7.99 11.11
C ALA A 161 5.62 -6.56 11.11
N VAL A 162 4.74 -5.55 11.11
CA VAL A 162 5.15 -4.14 11.25
C VAL A 162 5.80 -3.91 12.62
N ALA A 163 5.17 -4.34 13.71
CA ALA A 163 5.69 -4.15 15.07
C ALA A 163 7.07 -4.78 15.29
N LEU A 164 7.36 -5.93 14.66
CA LEU A 164 8.68 -6.57 14.72
C LEU A 164 9.80 -5.76 14.07
N HIS A 165 9.47 -4.90 13.10
CA HIS A 165 10.45 -3.99 12.48
C HIS A 165 10.53 -2.64 13.16
N THR A 166 9.39 -2.12 13.61
CA THR A 166 9.31 -0.78 14.18
C THR A 166 9.67 -0.75 15.67
N ASP A 167 9.67 -1.91 16.34
CA ASP A 167 9.63 -2.06 17.80
C ASP A 167 8.50 -1.26 18.46
N ALA A 168 7.45 -0.94 17.68
CA ALA A 168 6.38 -0.03 18.07
C ALA A 168 5.01 -0.65 17.85
N VAL A 169 4.11 -0.40 18.80
CA VAL A 169 2.80 -1.06 18.86
C VAL A 169 1.72 -0.01 19.05
N LEU A 170 0.77 0.05 18.11
CA LEU A 170 -0.45 0.82 18.28
C LEU A 170 -1.48 -0.02 19.05
N ASP A 171 -1.56 0.18 20.36
CA ASP A 171 -2.54 -0.53 21.20
C ASP A 171 -3.93 0.12 21.23
N THR A 172 -4.90 -0.62 21.76
CA THR A 172 -6.30 -0.18 21.83
C THR A 172 -6.49 1.06 22.72
N ASP A 173 -5.71 1.19 23.80
CA ASP A 173 -5.84 2.30 24.75
C ASP A 173 -5.30 3.60 24.14
N THR A 174 -4.15 3.53 23.48
CA THR A 174 -3.55 4.60 22.69
C THR A 174 -4.50 5.05 21.59
N LEU A 175 -5.10 4.09 20.87
CA LEU A 175 -6.04 4.40 19.79
C LEU A 175 -7.31 5.09 20.31
N ASN A 176 -7.83 4.68 21.47
CA ASN A 176 -9.03 5.26 22.06
C ASN A 176 -8.78 6.61 22.74
N GLY A 177 -7.55 6.83 23.20
CA GLY A 177 -7.12 8.04 23.90
C GLY A 177 -7.10 9.32 23.05
N PRO A 178 -6.75 10.46 23.67
CA PRO A 178 -6.65 11.74 22.98
C PRO A 178 -5.52 11.75 21.95
N LEU A 179 -5.87 11.94 20.68
CA LEU A 179 -4.92 12.07 19.57
C LEU A 179 -5.12 13.38 18.82
N LEU A 180 -4.08 13.87 18.16
CA LEU A 180 -4.13 15.08 17.36
C LEU A 180 -5.05 14.82 16.16
N THR A 181 -6.22 15.44 16.16
CA THR A 181 -7.32 15.08 15.26
C THR A 181 -7.81 16.28 14.46
N LEU A 182 -8.07 16.07 13.17
CA LEU A 182 -8.80 17.01 12.30
C LEU A 182 -9.65 16.25 11.27
N LEU A 183 -10.55 16.98 10.61
CA LEU A 183 -11.22 16.55 9.38
C LEU A 183 -10.44 17.12 8.20
N LEU A 184 -9.98 16.26 7.30
CA LEU A 184 -9.45 16.64 5.99
C LEU A 184 -10.60 16.59 4.98
N ASP A 185 -11.11 17.75 4.58
CA ASP A 185 -12.12 17.90 3.53
C ASP A 185 -11.48 17.63 2.16
N ASP A 186 -12.16 16.85 1.31
CA ASP A 186 -11.73 16.51 -0.05
C ASP A 186 -11.43 17.75 -0.91
N ASN A 187 -12.09 18.87 -0.66
CA ASN A 187 -11.90 20.14 -1.36
C ASN A 187 -10.75 20.99 -0.80
N SER A 188 -10.32 20.70 0.43
CA SER A 188 -9.28 21.47 1.14
C SER A 188 -7.88 20.89 0.95
N ARG A 189 -7.79 19.71 0.36
CA ARG A 189 -6.53 18.99 0.20
C ARG A 189 -5.59 19.72 -0.75
N THR A 190 -4.36 19.92 -0.30
CA THR A 190 -3.29 20.37 -1.20
C THR A 190 -3.03 19.28 -2.25
N PRO A 191 -3.03 19.62 -3.56
CA PRO A 191 -2.81 18.65 -4.62
C PRO A 191 -1.52 17.87 -4.41
N ASP A 192 -1.52 16.59 -4.79
CA ASP A 192 -0.32 15.77 -4.76
C ASP A 192 0.79 16.44 -5.59
N PRO A 193 2.04 16.46 -5.10
CA PRO A 193 3.15 16.89 -5.94
C PRO A 193 3.22 15.99 -7.18
N PRO A 194 3.57 16.53 -8.36
CA PRO A 194 3.67 15.74 -9.57
C PRO A 194 4.67 14.59 -9.34
N PRO A 195 4.43 13.39 -9.93
CA PRO A 195 5.33 12.26 -9.80
C PRO A 195 6.75 12.70 -10.18
N GLN A 196 7.72 12.50 -9.28
CA GLN A 196 9.10 12.73 -9.67
C GLN A 196 9.47 11.74 -10.76
N PRO A 197 10.06 12.18 -11.89
CA PRO A 197 10.50 11.27 -12.93
C PRO A 197 11.47 10.27 -12.33
N HIS A 198 11.25 8.98 -12.60
CA HIS A 198 12.18 7.93 -12.23
C HIS A 198 13.58 8.31 -12.75
N PRO A 199 14.65 8.20 -11.93
CA PRO A 199 15.99 8.23 -12.46
C PRO A 199 16.08 7.10 -13.47
N THR A 200 16.14 7.45 -14.75
CA THR A 200 16.44 6.48 -15.79
C THR A 200 17.79 5.88 -15.43
N PRO A 201 17.93 4.54 -15.37
CA PRO A 201 19.25 3.94 -15.26
C PRO A 201 20.08 4.51 -16.41
N VAL A 202 21.12 5.27 -16.07
CA VAL A 202 22.11 5.71 -17.05
C VAL A 202 22.74 4.43 -17.56
N GLN A 203 22.25 3.93 -18.70
CA GLN A 203 22.93 2.86 -19.41
C GLN A 203 24.32 3.42 -19.74
N PRO A 204 25.41 2.80 -19.25
CA PRO A 204 26.72 3.14 -19.78
C PRO A 204 26.66 2.89 -21.30
N PRO A 205 27.20 3.79 -22.14
CA PRO A 205 27.14 3.62 -23.58
C PRO A 205 27.66 2.22 -23.94
N GLY A 206 26.77 1.44 -24.54
CA GLY A 206 27.03 0.05 -24.92
C GLY A 206 28.32 -0.04 -25.70
N ARG A 207 29.22 -0.89 -25.22
CA ARG A 207 30.40 -1.32 -25.98
C ARG A 207 29.88 -1.96 -27.26
N PHE A 208 30.24 -1.39 -28.40
CA PHE A 208 29.94 -1.95 -29.72
C PHE A 208 30.29 -3.44 -29.72
N LEU A 209 29.27 -4.29 -29.96
CA LEU A 209 29.49 -5.69 -30.29
C LEU A 209 30.34 -5.73 -31.56
N GLY A 210 31.40 -6.53 -31.50
CA GLY A 210 32.44 -6.61 -32.53
C GLY A 210 31.88 -6.89 -33.92
N THR A 211 32.63 -6.42 -34.89
CA THR A 211 32.44 -6.63 -36.32
C THR A 211 32.16 -8.10 -36.62
N VAL A 212 30.96 -8.39 -37.14
CA VAL A 212 30.67 -9.68 -37.76
C VAL A 212 31.51 -9.76 -39.04
N VAL A 213 32.55 -10.60 -39.01
CA VAL A 213 33.25 -11.03 -40.22
C VAL A 213 32.34 -12.06 -40.89
N PRO A 214 31.88 -11.86 -42.13
CA PRO A 214 31.10 -12.87 -42.82
C PRO A 214 32.04 -13.99 -43.30
N ASP A 215 31.86 -15.19 -42.77
CA ASP A 215 32.43 -16.41 -43.33
C ASP A 215 31.54 -16.85 -44.51
N PRO A 216 32.08 -17.08 -45.72
CA PRO A 216 31.27 -17.50 -46.85
C PRO A 216 31.09 -19.02 -46.81
N LEU A 217 29.90 -19.46 -47.28
CA LEU A 217 29.48 -20.83 -47.61
C LEU A 217 28.51 -21.48 -46.60
N SER A 218 27.22 -21.18 -46.77
CA SER A 218 26.17 -22.22 -46.86
C SER A 218 24.87 -21.66 -47.48
N PRO A 219 24.13 -22.46 -48.29
CA PRO A 219 23.08 -22.00 -49.20
C PRO A 219 21.72 -21.77 -48.50
N PRO A 220 20.77 -21.05 -49.15
CA PRO A 220 19.60 -20.49 -48.49
C PRO A 220 18.52 -21.54 -48.15
N ALA A 221 18.03 -21.50 -46.91
CA ALA A 221 16.79 -22.16 -46.52
C ALA A 221 15.59 -21.37 -47.05
N VAL A 222 14.69 -22.10 -47.69
CA VAL A 222 13.44 -21.63 -48.32
C VAL A 222 12.50 -21.05 -47.27
N ILE A 223 12.12 -19.78 -47.44
CA ILE A 223 11.04 -19.14 -46.67
C ILE A 223 9.72 -19.51 -47.33
N TYR A 224 8.91 -20.33 -46.66
CA TYR A 224 7.49 -20.48 -47.01
C TYR A 224 6.73 -19.23 -46.57
N ALA A 225 6.35 -18.41 -47.53
CA ALA A 225 5.38 -17.34 -47.35
C ALA A 225 3.96 -17.95 -47.31
N ILE A 226 3.28 -17.83 -46.18
CA ILE A 226 1.84 -18.05 -46.10
C ILE A 226 1.17 -16.79 -46.63
N ARG A 227 0.56 -16.88 -47.82
CA ARG A 227 -0.43 -15.90 -48.30
C ARG A 227 -1.84 -16.51 -48.19
N PRO A 228 -2.85 -15.70 -47.87
CA PRO A 228 -4.23 -16.14 -47.72
C PRO A 228 -4.86 -16.37 -49.09
N ALA A 229 -5.70 -17.39 -49.20
CA ALA A 229 -6.52 -17.62 -50.39
C ALA A 229 -8.01 -17.61 -50.02
N ASP A 230 -8.63 -16.58 -50.57
CA ASP A 230 -10.03 -16.28 -50.85
C ASP A 230 -11.10 -17.37 -50.77
N GLN A 231 -12.24 -16.84 -50.36
CA GLN A 231 -13.60 -17.32 -50.52
C GLN A 231 -13.90 -17.81 -51.94
N HIS A 232 -14.63 -18.93 -52.03
CA HIS A 232 -15.61 -19.10 -53.10
C HIS A 232 -16.86 -19.81 -52.59
N THR A 233 -17.96 -19.10 -52.74
CA THR A 233 -19.36 -19.47 -52.62
C THR A 233 -19.78 -20.53 -53.63
N GLN A 234 -20.65 -21.47 -53.22
CA GLN A 234 -21.84 -22.05 -53.90
C GLN A 234 -22.38 -23.13 -52.92
N GLY A 235 -23.66 -23.32 -52.57
CA GLY A 235 -24.94 -22.81 -53.02
C GLY A 235 -25.95 -23.97 -53.06
N PHE A 236 -27.00 -23.93 -52.21
CA PHE A 236 -28.34 -24.58 -52.34
C PHE A 236 -28.38 -26.15 -52.38
N LYS A 237 -29.32 -26.93 -51.80
CA LYS A 237 -30.74 -26.77 -51.36
C LYS A 237 -31.20 -28.04 -50.56
N PRO A 238 -32.50 -28.30 -50.22
CA PRO A 238 -32.94 -28.71 -48.87
C PRO A 238 -33.75 -30.05 -48.84
N GLU A 239 -34.56 -30.24 -47.78
CA GLU A 239 -35.59 -31.27 -47.48
C GLU A 239 -35.05 -32.56 -46.84
N GLU A 240 -35.61 -33.13 -45.75
CA GLU A 240 -36.92 -33.03 -45.08
C GLU A 240 -36.79 -32.80 -43.55
#